data_AF-A0AA38XKQ1-F1
#
_entry.id   AF-A0AA38XKQ1-F1
#
_cell.length_a   1.000
_cell.length_b   1.000
_cell.length_c   1.000
_cell.angle_alpha   90.00
_cell.angle_beta   90.00
_cell.angle_gamma   90.00
#
_symmetry.space_group_name_H-M   'P 1'
#
loop_
_entity.id
_entity.type
_entity.pdbx_description
1 polymer ?
#
loop_
_entity_poly.entity_id
_entity_poly.type
_entity_poly.pdbx_seq_one_letter_code
_entity_poly.pdbx_strand_id
1 'polypeptide(L)'
;MYRKRNGSLGFSFTRFAHAAVPNFFEDESPVRTADLTAYRRDMCYMHQIASTDPYALDERSFYVAGVVDSESVSRKVYKALKKYTILGNDGIVDTHKIGPRFPHQLAMLNIPRQKELVGMLFWWEEECQRLRKLNAEEKELDGLIADAEARVAVGTEGDDCSGRREDDRGAKLALDQLRFARERVRMKKRQRPSQRRVDVEQDKDDIVMAFHGRSKSVPNMTGQLSGMTDPSNDINRRGVEEAPREDHGPPPGYLPST
;
A
#
# COMPACT_ATOMS: atom_id res chain seq x y z
N MET A 1 8.34 14.52 2.06
CA MET A 1 7.13 14.49 2.93
C MET A 1 6.33 15.75 2.71
N TYR A 2 5.00 15.68 2.74
CA TYR A 2 4.10 16.84 2.71
C TYR A 2 2.92 16.61 3.66
N ARG A 3 2.31 17.67 4.19
CA ARG A 3 1.09 17.53 4.98
C ARG A 3 -0.12 17.50 4.05
N LYS A 4 -0.99 16.51 4.23
CA LYS A 4 -2.29 16.44 3.55
C LYS A 4 -3.26 17.43 4.22
N ARG A 5 -4.35 17.80 3.53
CA ARG A 5 -5.40 18.70 4.05
C ARG A 5 -6.04 18.21 5.36
N ASN A 6 -5.93 16.92 5.67
CA ASN A 6 -6.42 16.31 6.92
C ASN A 6 -5.37 16.28 8.06
N GLY A 7 -4.22 16.96 7.90
CA GLY A 7 -3.16 17.00 8.92
C GLY A 7 -2.23 15.78 8.96
N SER A 8 -2.53 14.70 8.22
CA SER A 8 -1.66 13.53 8.13
C SER A 8 -0.43 13.76 7.25
N LEU A 9 0.68 13.09 7.59
CA LEU A 9 1.89 13.07 6.78
C LEU A 9 1.67 12.22 5.51
N GLY A 10 1.75 12.87 4.35
CA GLY A 10 1.82 12.23 3.05
C GLY A 10 3.25 12.05 2.58
N PHE A 11 3.57 10.85 2.10
CA PHE A 11 4.75 10.63 1.29
C PHE A 11 4.38 10.86 -0.18
N SER A 12 5.16 11.69 -0.88
CA SER A 12 5.05 11.87 -2.33
C SER A 12 6.41 11.53 -2.91
N PHE A 13 6.43 10.46 -3.70
CA PHE A 13 7.60 10.00 -4.45
C PHE A 13 8.17 11.13 -5.31
N THR A 14 7.31 11.83 -6.05
CA THR A 14 7.69 12.98 -6.89
C THR A 14 8.42 14.05 -6.10
N ARG A 15 7.91 14.45 -4.91
CA ARG A 15 8.58 15.47 -4.08
C ARG A 15 9.87 14.98 -3.43
N PHE A 16 9.97 13.71 -3.04
CA PHE A 16 11.23 13.17 -2.52
C PHE A 16 12.29 13.11 -3.64
N ALA A 17 11.92 12.62 -4.82
CA ALA A 17 12.79 12.50 -5.97
C ALA A 17 13.30 13.87 -6.46
N HIS A 18 12.42 14.87 -6.57
CA HIS A 18 12.81 16.27 -6.86
C HIS A 18 13.72 16.88 -5.78
N ALA A 19 13.53 16.53 -4.50
CA ALA A 19 14.38 17.05 -3.43
C ALA A 19 15.75 16.35 -3.36
N ALA A 20 15.80 15.04 -3.64
CA ALA A 20 17.02 14.24 -3.57
C ALA A 20 17.94 14.47 -4.77
N VAL A 21 17.37 14.75 -5.95
CA VAL A 21 18.14 15.05 -7.18
C VAL A 21 17.45 16.15 -8.01
N PRO A 22 17.64 17.44 -7.66
CA PRO A 22 16.90 18.58 -8.24
C PRO A 22 16.91 18.63 -9.77
N ASN A 23 18.09 18.52 -10.38
CA ASN A 23 18.24 18.63 -11.84
C ASN A 23 17.87 17.35 -12.60
N PHE A 24 17.48 16.27 -11.91
CA PHE A 24 17.18 14.99 -12.57
C PHE A 24 15.72 14.92 -13.00
N PHE A 25 14.81 15.60 -12.31
CA PHE A 25 13.36 15.51 -12.56
C PHE A 25 12.76 16.78 -13.17
N GLU A 26 13.55 17.83 -13.40
CA GLU A 26 13.10 19.11 -13.98
C GLU A 26 12.74 19.04 -15.48
N ASP A 27 13.16 17.99 -16.21
CA ASP A 27 12.73 17.78 -17.59
C ASP A 27 11.28 17.25 -17.63
N GLU A 28 10.32 18.18 -17.66
CA GLU A 28 8.90 17.96 -17.97
C GLU A 28 8.68 17.63 -19.47
N SER A 29 9.51 16.76 -20.05
CA SER A 29 9.18 16.17 -21.34
C SER A 29 8.00 15.20 -21.14
N PRO A 30 6.85 15.39 -21.80
CA PRO A 30 5.64 14.59 -21.59
C PRO A 30 5.77 13.13 -22.09
N VAL A 31 6.95 12.70 -22.53
CA VAL A 31 7.10 11.43 -23.25
C VAL A 31 7.03 10.24 -22.32
N ARG A 32 7.62 10.25 -21.11
CA ARG A 32 7.49 9.17 -20.11
C ARG A 32 7.83 9.70 -18.73
N THR A 33 6.84 10.09 -17.94
CA THR A 33 7.04 10.21 -16.49
C THR A 33 7.61 8.88 -15.98
N ALA A 34 8.70 9.00 -15.22
CA ALA A 34 9.76 8.02 -14.96
C ALA A 34 9.36 6.78 -14.13
N ASP A 35 8.11 6.34 -14.24
CA ASP A 35 7.57 5.22 -13.51
C ASP A 35 7.68 3.95 -14.35
N LEU A 36 8.13 2.85 -13.73
CA LEU A 36 8.03 1.54 -14.37
C LEU A 36 6.59 1.28 -14.77
N THR A 37 6.39 0.80 -16.00
CA THR A 37 5.07 0.37 -16.47
C THR A 37 4.53 -0.75 -15.58
N ALA A 38 3.20 -0.86 -15.47
CA ALA A 38 2.56 -1.90 -14.66
C ALA A 38 3.05 -3.31 -15.01
N TYR A 39 3.23 -3.60 -16.31
CA TYR A 39 3.79 -4.86 -16.78
C TYR A 39 5.21 -5.12 -16.25
N ARG A 40 6.10 -4.11 -16.26
CA ARG A 40 7.48 -4.27 -15.76
C ARG A 40 7.51 -4.50 -14.25
N ARG A 41 6.61 -3.85 -13.51
CA ARG A 41 6.40 -4.10 -12.07
C ARG A 41 5.96 -5.54 -11.82
N ASP A 42 4.99 -6.03 -12.59
CA ASP A 42 4.54 -7.42 -12.50
C ASP A 42 5.67 -8.42 -12.77
N MET A 43 6.48 -8.19 -13.80
CA MET A 43 7.61 -9.06 -14.12
C MET A 43 8.63 -9.12 -12.98
N CYS A 44 9.00 -7.96 -12.42
CA CYS A 44 9.88 -7.91 -11.25
C CYS A 44 9.26 -8.62 -10.05
N TYR A 45 7.98 -8.35 -9.77
CA TYR A 45 7.27 -8.94 -8.64
C TYR A 45 7.22 -10.47 -8.72
N MET A 46 6.83 -11.01 -9.88
CA MET A 46 6.75 -12.45 -10.11
C MET A 46 8.11 -13.13 -9.98
N HIS A 47 9.17 -12.46 -10.49
CA HIS A 47 10.53 -12.96 -10.35
C HIS A 47 10.95 -13.07 -8.89
N GLN A 48 10.69 -12.04 -8.09
CA GLN A 48 11.12 -12.02 -6.70
C GLN A 48 10.30 -12.95 -5.80
N ILE A 49 8.99 -13.06 -6.02
CA ILE A 49 8.18 -14.00 -5.22
C ILE A 49 8.54 -15.47 -5.48
N ALA A 50 9.07 -15.77 -6.67
CA ALA A 50 9.60 -17.10 -6.96
C ALA A 50 11.00 -17.35 -6.37
N SER A 51 11.67 -16.31 -5.86
CA SER A 51 12.99 -16.40 -5.25
C SER A 51 12.93 -16.97 -3.83
N THR A 52 14.05 -17.48 -3.34
CA THR A 52 14.20 -17.97 -1.96
C THR A 52 14.06 -16.85 -0.94
N ASP A 53 14.55 -15.65 -1.27
CA ASP A 53 14.34 -14.46 -0.48
C ASP A 53 13.55 -13.44 -1.31
N PRO A 54 12.24 -13.30 -1.06
CA PRO A 54 11.37 -12.44 -1.86
C PRO A 54 11.55 -10.96 -1.56
N TYR A 55 12.42 -10.56 -0.61
CA TYR A 55 12.70 -9.16 -0.29
C TYR A 55 14.00 -8.66 -0.92
N ALA A 56 14.93 -9.58 -1.16
CA ALA A 56 16.23 -9.27 -1.72
C ALA A 56 16.16 -9.16 -3.25
N LEU A 57 16.68 -8.07 -3.80
CA LEU A 57 16.94 -8.03 -5.23
C LEU A 57 18.18 -8.87 -5.55
N ASP A 58 18.13 -9.54 -6.70
CA ASP A 58 19.17 -10.39 -7.22
C ASP A 58 19.83 -9.77 -8.47
N GLU A 59 20.85 -10.46 -9.00
CA GLU A 59 21.59 -9.99 -10.17
C GLU A 59 20.74 -9.87 -11.44
N ARG A 60 19.64 -10.64 -11.55
CA ARG A 60 18.76 -10.66 -12.75
C ARG A 60 17.57 -9.71 -12.65
N SER A 61 17.26 -9.21 -11.45
CA SER A 61 16.14 -8.31 -11.16
C SER A 61 15.98 -7.19 -12.19
N PHE A 62 17.07 -6.46 -12.48
CA PHE A 62 17.02 -5.27 -13.33
C PHE A 62 16.80 -5.61 -14.79
N TYR A 63 17.29 -6.77 -15.23
CA TYR A 63 17.04 -7.29 -16.57
C TYR A 63 15.58 -7.74 -16.72
N VAL A 64 15.06 -8.51 -15.75
CA VAL A 64 13.68 -9.01 -15.79
C VAL A 64 12.67 -7.87 -15.68
N ALA A 65 12.97 -6.84 -14.89
CA ALA A 65 12.19 -5.61 -14.81
C ALA A 65 12.33 -4.72 -16.07
N GLY A 66 13.16 -5.09 -17.05
CA GLY A 66 13.38 -4.35 -18.29
C GLY A 66 14.09 -3.00 -18.12
N VAL A 67 14.71 -2.75 -16.95
CA VAL A 67 15.51 -1.53 -16.68
C VAL A 67 16.80 -1.55 -17.48
N VAL A 68 17.35 -2.74 -17.72
CA VAL A 68 18.52 -2.94 -18.57
C VAL A 68 18.21 -4.01 -19.60
N ASP A 69 18.77 -3.85 -20.80
CA ASP A 69 18.47 -4.71 -21.95
C ASP A 69 19.31 -6.00 -21.97
N SER A 70 20.27 -6.15 -21.04
CA SER A 70 21.13 -7.34 -20.96
C SER A 70 21.47 -7.74 -19.52
N GLU A 71 21.58 -9.05 -19.30
CA GLU A 71 21.97 -9.59 -18.00
C GLU A 71 23.37 -9.14 -17.56
N SER A 72 24.30 -8.98 -18.50
CA SER A 72 25.67 -8.57 -18.19
C SER A 72 25.70 -7.16 -17.59
N VAL A 73 24.86 -6.26 -18.09
CA VAL A 73 24.67 -4.91 -17.51
C VAL A 73 23.93 -5.01 -16.18
N SER A 74 22.93 -5.89 -16.06
CA SER A 74 22.21 -6.13 -14.80
C SER A 74 23.16 -6.53 -13.66
N ARG A 75 24.10 -7.43 -13.93
CA ARG A 75 25.16 -7.82 -12.98
C ARG A 75 26.06 -6.66 -12.58
N LYS A 76 26.43 -5.78 -13.54
CA LYS A 76 27.25 -4.59 -13.25
C LYS A 76 26.49 -3.59 -12.38
N VAL A 77 25.20 -3.37 -12.68
CA VAL A 77 24.31 -2.52 -11.88
C VAL A 77 24.18 -3.07 -10.47
N TYR A 78 23.91 -4.36 -10.31
CA TYR A 78 23.83 -5.01 -9.00
C TYR A 78 25.10 -4.81 -8.18
N LYS A 79 26.28 -5.06 -8.77
CA LYS A 79 27.58 -4.84 -8.12
C LYS A 79 27.80 -3.38 -7.74
N ALA A 80 27.42 -2.44 -8.60
CA ALA A 80 27.52 -1.03 -8.32
C ALA A 80 26.60 -0.61 -7.15
N LEU A 81 25.34 -1.06 -7.15
CA LEU A 81 24.39 -0.77 -6.08
C LEU A 81 24.85 -1.32 -4.73
N LYS A 82 25.43 -2.54 -4.71
CA LYS A 82 26.07 -3.11 -3.50
C LYS A 82 27.29 -2.30 -3.07
N LYS A 83 28.16 -1.92 -4.00
CA LYS A 83 29.35 -1.09 -3.72
C LYS A 83 28.99 0.24 -3.06
N TYR A 84 27.87 0.85 -3.48
CA TYR A 84 27.39 2.12 -2.93
C TYR A 84 26.38 1.95 -1.78
N THR A 85 26.22 0.74 -1.24
CA THR A 85 25.33 0.41 -0.11
C THR A 85 23.84 0.69 -0.34
N ILE A 86 23.42 0.91 -1.59
CA ILE A 86 22.01 1.08 -1.97
C ILE A 86 21.30 -0.28 -1.91
N LEU A 87 22.04 -1.35 -2.21
CA LEU A 87 21.67 -2.70 -1.81
C LEU A 87 22.53 -3.11 -0.63
N GLY A 88 21.88 -3.60 0.43
CA GLY A 88 22.56 -4.25 1.55
C GLY A 88 23.30 -5.51 1.13
N ASN A 89 24.06 -6.09 2.06
CA ASN A 89 24.77 -7.35 1.81
C ASN A 89 23.80 -8.50 1.51
N ASP A 90 22.65 -8.46 2.18
CA ASP A 90 21.46 -9.30 2.02
C ASP A 90 20.69 -9.04 0.71
N GLY A 91 20.97 -7.94 0.00
CA GLY A 91 20.25 -7.57 -1.23
C GLY A 91 18.97 -6.77 -0.97
N ILE A 92 18.71 -6.34 0.26
CA ILE A 92 17.59 -5.45 0.58
C ILE A 92 17.90 -4.04 0.07
N VAL A 93 16.90 -3.39 -0.53
CA VAL A 93 17.01 -2.01 -1.00
C VAL A 93 16.93 -1.03 0.16
N ASP A 94 17.87 -0.07 0.19
CA ASP A 94 17.84 1.11 1.06
C ASP A 94 17.85 2.37 0.18
N THR A 95 16.67 2.97 0.00
CA THR A 95 16.55 4.15 -0.86
C THR A 95 17.12 5.42 -0.25
N HIS A 96 17.39 5.45 1.07
CA HIS A 96 17.99 6.62 1.73
C HIS A 96 19.44 6.85 1.30
N LYS A 97 20.10 5.84 0.72
CA LYS A 97 21.45 5.95 0.18
C LYS A 97 21.48 6.56 -1.23
N ILE A 98 20.33 6.72 -1.88
CA ILE A 98 20.21 7.39 -3.16
C ILE A 98 20.31 8.90 -2.92
N GLY A 99 21.50 9.44 -3.21
CA GLY A 99 21.78 10.87 -3.06
C GLY A 99 22.14 11.56 -4.38
N PRO A 100 22.53 12.85 -4.32
CA PRO A 100 22.87 13.65 -5.51
C PRO A 100 24.01 13.09 -6.36
N ARG A 101 24.86 12.22 -5.78
CA ARG A 101 25.97 11.57 -6.49
C ARG A 101 25.55 10.31 -7.26
N PHE A 102 24.30 9.85 -7.12
CA PHE A 102 23.79 8.65 -7.77
C PHE A 102 24.01 8.63 -9.30
N PRO A 103 23.79 9.73 -10.04
CA PRO A 103 24.02 9.72 -11.49
C PRO A 103 25.47 9.43 -11.87
N HIS A 104 26.43 9.90 -11.06
CA HIS A 104 27.85 9.64 -11.26
C HIS A 104 28.24 8.22 -10.84
N GLN A 105 27.64 7.70 -9.77
CA GLN A 105 27.87 6.34 -9.28
C GLN A 105 27.42 5.27 -10.31
N LEU A 106 26.39 5.57 -11.09
CA LEU A 106 25.86 4.71 -12.14
C LEU A 106 26.03 5.28 -13.55
N ALA A 107 27.13 6.00 -13.79
CA ALA A 107 27.44 6.60 -15.09
C ALA A 107 27.49 5.59 -16.28
N MET A 108 27.55 4.29 -16.01
CA MET A 108 27.43 3.23 -17.02
C MET A 108 26.02 3.11 -17.64
N LEU A 109 25.00 3.68 -17.00
CA LEU A 109 23.64 3.78 -17.52
C LEU A 109 23.41 5.21 -18.02
N ASN A 110 22.60 5.36 -19.08
CA ASN A 110 22.15 6.68 -19.51
C ASN A 110 21.16 7.29 -18.49
N ILE A 111 20.98 8.61 -18.52
CA ILE A 111 20.10 9.33 -17.58
C ILE A 111 18.66 8.73 -17.56
N PRO A 112 18.01 8.43 -18.71
CA PRO A 112 16.70 7.80 -18.69
C PRO A 112 16.66 6.45 -17.97
N ARG A 113 17.63 5.56 -18.19
CA ARG A 113 17.70 4.26 -17.52
C ARG A 113 18.03 4.40 -16.03
N GLN A 114 18.83 5.38 -15.66
CA GLN A 114 19.05 5.72 -14.25
C GLN A 114 17.73 6.17 -13.58
N LYS A 115 16.90 6.99 -14.25
CA LYS A 115 15.57 7.36 -13.74
C LYS A 115 14.67 6.13 -13.56
N GLU A 116 14.61 5.25 -14.56
CA GLU A 116 13.84 4.01 -14.47
C GLU A 116 14.33 3.12 -13.31
N LEU A 117 15.65 3.01 -13.12
CA LEU A 117 16.22 2.24 -12.03
C LEU A 117 15.83 2.81 -10.66
N VAL A 118 15.90 4.13 -10.48
CA VAL A 118 15.45 4.78 -9.25
C VAL A 118 13.97 4.48 -9.01
N GLY A 119 13.13 4.66 -10.03
CA GLY A 119 11.70 4.34 -9.95
C GLY A 119 11.46 2.88 -9.55
N MET A 120 12.24 1.94 -10.09
CA MET A 120 12.15 0.52 -9.72
C MET A 120 12.53 0.27 -8.26
N LEU A 121 13.64 0.87 -7.79
CA LEU A 121 14.14 0.66 -6.43
C LEU A 121 13.14 1.18 -5.38
N PHE A 122 12.58 2.38 -5.60
CA PHE A 122 11.55 2.93 -4.72
C PHE A 122 10.29 2.10 -4.72
N TRP A 123 9.78 1.73 -5.90
CA TRP A 123 8.62 0.87 -6.00
C TRP A 123 8.84 -0.47 -5.29
N TRP A 124 10.03 -1.07 -5.44
CA TRP A 124 10.35 -2.35 -4.79
C TRP A 124 10.44 -2.22 -3.28
N GLU A 125 11.01 -1.14 -2.76
CA GLU A 125 11.06 -0.88 -1.32
C GLU A 125 9.65 -0.72 -0.73
N GLU A 126 8.77 0.04 -1.40
CA GLU A 126 7.36 0.15 -1.03
C GLU A 126 6.65 -1.21 -1.08
N GLU A 127 6.92 -2.02 -2.09
CA GLU A 127 6.36 -3.37 -2.22
C GLU A 127 6.84 -4.29 -1.09
N CYS A 128 8.12 -4.21 -0.71
CA CYS A 128 8.65 -4.94 0.45
C CYS A 128 7.95 -4.52 1.74
N GLN A 129 7.70 -3.23 1.93
CA GLN A 129 6.93 -2.73 3.09
C GLN A 129 5.50 -3.29 3.09
N ARG A 130 4.83 -3.31 1.94
CA ARG A 130 3.50 -3.91 1.78
C ARG A 130 3.49 -5.39 2.14
N LEU A 131 4.44 -6.16 1.61
CA LEU A 131 4.57 -7.60 1.89
C LEU A 131 4.85 -7.87 3.37
N ARG A 132 5.67 -7.05 4.04
CA ARG A 132 5.90 -7.16 5.50
C ARG A 132 4.62 -6.93 6.30
N LYS A 133 3.80 -5.95 5.92
CA LYS A 133 2.50 -5.70 6.57
C LYS A 133 1.56 -6.89 6.42
N LEU A 134 1.42 -7.43 5.20
CA LEU A 134 0.58 -8.61 4.95
C LEU A 134 1.08 -9.84 5.70
N ASN A 135 2.40 -10.03 5.83
CA ASN A 135 2.95 -11.13 6.63
C ASN A 135 2.72 -10.96 8.13
N ALA A 136 2.76 -9.73 8.64
CA ALA A 136 2.41 -9.45 10.03
C ALA A 136 0.92 -9.72 10.30
N GLU A 137 0.04 -9.28 9.40
CA GLU A 137 -1.40 -9.54 9.46
C GLU A 137 -1.71 -11.04 9.39
N GLU A 138 -1.09 -11.79 8.47
CA GLU A 138 -1.26 -13.25 8.38
C GLU A 138 -0.83 -13.94 9.69
N LYS A 139 0.30 -13.54 10.28
CA LYS A 139 0.79 -14.09 11.53
C LYS A 139 -0.14 -13.78 12.72
N GLU A 140 -0.71 -12.59 12.77
CA GLU A 140 -1.69 -12.19 13.79
C GLU A 140 -2.97 -13.02 13.67
N LEU A 141 -3.48 -13.19 12.44
CA LEU A 141 -4.64 -14.03 12.17
C LEU A 141 -4.40 -15.51 12.52
N ASP A 142 -3.20 -16.05 12.25
CA ASP A 142 -2.84 -17.41 12.67
C ASP A 142 -2.87 -17.57 14.20
N GLY A 143 -2.44 -16.55 14.95
CA GLY A 143 -2.56 -16.53 16.42
C GLY A 143 -4.01 -16.53 16.89
N LEU A 144 -4.85 -15.65 16.32
CA LEU A 144 -6.28 -15.58 16.65
C LEU A 144 -7.04 -16.85 16.29
N ILE A 145 -6.69 -17.51 15.18
CA ILE A 145 -7.25 -18.79 14.78
C ILE A 145 -6.88 -19.88 15.80
N ALA A 146 -5.61 -19.97 16.20
CA ALA A 146 -5.17 -20.94 17.19
C ALA A 146 -5.89 -20.77 18.54
N ASP A 147 -6.05 -19.52 19.01
CA ASP A 147 -6.79 -19.21 20.23
C ASP A 147 -8.28 -19.56 20.13
N ALA A 148 -8.90 -19.28 18.99
CA ALA A 148 -10.31 -19.60 18.74
C ALA A 148 -10.55 -21.12 18.63
N GLU A 149 -9.65 -21.85 17.99
CA GLU A 149 -9.70 -23.32 17.90
C GLU A 149 -9.59 -23.96 19.29
N ALA A 150 -8.69 -23.46 20.15
CA ALA A 150 -8.56 -23.94 21.53
C ALA A 150 -9.86 -23.72 22.34
N ARG A 151 -10.53 -22.57 22.18
CA ARG A 151 -11.80 -22.27 22.87
C ARG A 151 -12.94 -23.20 22.43
N VAL A 152 -13.03 -23.48 21.12
CA VAL A 152 -14.04 -24.40 20.58
C VAL A 152 -13.79 -25.84 21.05
N ALA A 153 -12.52 -26.27 21.14
CA ALA A 153 -12.15 -27.58 21.65
C ALA A 153 -12.57 -27.76 23.13
N VAL A 154 -12.22 -26.80 24.00
CA VAL A 154 -12.58 -26.85 25.44
C VAL A 154 -14.10 -26.80 25.67
N GLY A 155 -14.84 -26.09 24.83
CA GLY A 155 -16.32 -26.06 24.89
C GLY A 155 -16.98 -27.40 24.55
N THR A 156 -16.30 -28.27 23.79
CA THR A 156 -16.84 -29.54 23.29
C THR A 156 -16.64 -30.70 24.28
N GLU A 157 -15.65 -30.64 25.17
CA GLU A 157 -15.29 -31.75 26.08
C GLU A 157 -16.01 -31.69 27.46
N GLY A 158 -16.80 -30.64 27.72
CA GLY A 158 -17.57 -30.48 28.96
C GLY A 158 -19.07 -30.42 28.70
N ASP A 159 -19.69 -31.55 28.32
CA ASP A 159 -21.13 -31.66 28.08
C ASP A 159 -21.87 -32.18 29.32
N ASP A 160 -22.66 -31.29 29.92
CA ASP A 160 -23.93 -31.59 30.60
C ASP A 160 -24.60 -30.25 30.94
N CYS A 161 -25.33 -29.65 29.97
CA CYS A 161 -26.58 -28.88 30.19
C CYS A 161 -26.94 -27.98 28.99
N SER A 162 -28.22 -28.01 28.66
CA SER A 162 -28.90 -27.55 27.44
C SER A 162 -28.88 -26.05 27.09
N GLY A 163 -27.99 -25.24 27.67
CA GLY A 163 -27.94 -23.77 27.49
C GLY A 163 -26.86 -23.22 26.53
N ARG A 164 -25.87 -24.02 26.11
CA ARG A 164 -24.64 -23.53 25.42
C ARG A 164 -24.66 -23.55 23.88
N ARG A 165 -25.74 -24.01 23.23
CA ARG A 165 -25.75 -24.25 21.76
C ARG A 165 -25.60 -22.98 20.91
N GLU A 166 -26.01 -21.82 21.42
CA GLU A 166 -25.90 -20.55 20.68
C GLU A 166 -24.47 -19.99 20.72
N ASP A 167 -23.79 -20.09 21.87
CA ASP A 167 -22.41 -19.62 22.04
C ASP A 167 -21.42 -20.42 21.19
N ASP A 168 -21.60 -21.75 21.11
CA ASP A 168 -20.77 -22.62 20.27
C ASP A 168 -20.97 -22.34 18.77
N ARG A 169 -22.20 -22.01 18.35
CA ARG A 169 -22.46 -21.58 16.97
C ARG A 169 -21.78 -20.24 16.67
N GLY A 170 -21.84 -19.28 17.60
CA GLY A 170 -21.18 -17.99 17.48
C GLY A 170 -19.65 -18.12 17.37
N ALA A 171 -19.05 -18.98 18.20
CA ALA A 171 -17.61 -19.23 18.19
C ALA A 171 -17.14 -19.88 16.88
N LYS A 172 -17.91 -20.85 16.35
CA LYS A 172 -17.62 -21.48 15.04
C LYS A 172 -17.71 -20.47 13.89
N LEU A 173 -18.73 -19.61 13.87
CA LEU A 173 -18.87 -18.56 12.87
C LEU A 173 -17.71 -17.55 12.93
N ALA A 174 -17.26 -17.19 14.14
CA ALA A 174 -16.13 -16.30 14.33
C ALA A 174 -14.82 -16.94 13.81
N LEU A 175 -14.61 -18.23 14.07
CA LEU A 175 -13.46 -18.98 13.55
C LEU A 175 -13.45 -19.01 12.02
N ASP A 176 -14.61 -19.27 11.39
CA ASP A 176 -14.72 -19.25 9.93
C ASP A 176 -14.42 -17.86 9.37
N GLN A 177 -14.89 -16.79 10.01
CA GLN A 177 -14.56 -15.40 9.63
C GLN A 177 -13.06 -15.13 9.68
N LEU A 178 -12.35 -15.59 10.72
CA LEU A 178 -10.90 -15.45 10.83
C LEU A 178 -10.16 -16.23 9.73
N ARG A 179 -10.62 -17.45 9.41
CA ARG A 179 -10.08 -18.25 8.31
C ARG A 179 -10.28 -17.58 6.96
N PHE A 180 -11.45 -16.99 6.71
CA PHE A 180 -11.71 -16.20 5.50
C PHE A 180 -10.84 -14.95 5.44
N ALA A 181 -10.66 -14.24 6.55
CA ALA A 181 -9.76 -13.08 6.63
C ALA A 181 -8.32 -13.48 6.27
N ARG A 182 -7.82 -14.60 6.81
CA ARG A 182 -6.49 -15.13 6.47
C ARG A 182 -6.37 -15.46 4.99
N GLU A 183 -7.38 -16.11 4.42
CA GLU A 183 -7.34 -16.44 2.99
C GLU A 183 -7.40 -15.17 2.11
N ARG A 184 -8.13 -14.13 2.53
CA ARG A 184 -8.11 -12.81 1.87
C ARG A 184 -6.70 -12.21 1.86
N VAL A 185 -5.96 -12.28 2.96
CA VAL A 185 -4.55 -11.84 3.02
C VAL A 185 -3.68 -12.64 2.05
N ARG A 186 -3.85 -13.98 2.01
CA ARG A 186 -3.14 -14.84 1.05
C ARG A 186 -3.48 -14.50 -0.39
N MET A 187 -4.73 -14.17 -0.70
CA MET A 187 -5.13 -13.70 -2.02
C MET A 187 -4.41 -12.39 -2.39
N LYS A 188 -4.37 -11.40 -1.48
CA LYS A 188 -3.65 -10.13 -1.70
C LYS A 188 -2.15 -10.34 -1.97
N LYS A 189 -1.52 -11.31 -1.30
CA LYS A 189 -0.11 -11.69 -1.53
C LYS A 189 0.10 -12.29 -2.93
N ARG A 190 -0.87 -13.04 -3.46
CA ARG A 190 -0.76 -13.65 -4.80
C ARG A 190 -1.05 -12.68 -5.94
N GLN A 191 -1.75 -11.57 -5.67
CA GLN A 191 -2.11 -10.60 -6.69
C GLN A 191 -0.89 -9.84 -7.22
N ARG A 192 -0.81 -9.76 -8.56
CA ARG A 192 0.17 -8.94 -9.26
C ARG A 192 -0.11 -7.46 -9.04
N PRO A 193 0.91 -6.59 -9.03
CA PRO A 193 0.73 -5.14 -8.95
C PRO A 193 -0.37 -4.59 -9.87
N SER A 194 -0.44 -5.03 -11.12
CA SER A 194 -1.46 -4.59 -12.09
C SER A 194 -2.90 -5.03 -11.79
N GLN A 195 -3.07 -6.11 -11.02
CA GLN A 195 -4.37 -6.69 -10.71
C GLN A 195 -5.00 -6.10 -9.44
N ARG A 196 -4.21 -5.36 -8.66
CA ARG A 196 -4.63 -4.82 -7.37
C ARG A 196 -5.54 -3.63 -7.58
N ARG A 197 -6.62 -3.59 -6.78
CA ARG A 197 -7.51 -2.45 -6.72
C ARG A 197 -7.20 -1.61 -5.48
N VAL A 198 -7.09 -0.31 -5.65
CA VAL A 198 -6.63 0.63 -4.62
C VAL A 198 -7.57 0.66 -3.40
N ASP A 199 -8.87 0.49 -3.63
CA ASP A 199 -9.91 0.37 -2.61
C ASP A 199 -9.74 -0.88 -1.72
N VAL A 200 -9.31 -2.00 -2.30
CA VAL A 200 -9.05 -3.26 -1.58
C VAL A 200 -7.76 -3.19 -0.76
N GLU A 201 -6.73 -2.51 -1.26
CA GLU A 201 -5.44 -2.35 -0.56
C GLU A 201 -5.50 -1.33 0.60
N GLN A 202 -6.47 -0.41 0.58
CA GLN A 202 -6.65 0.56 1.66
C GLN A 202 -7.41 0.00 2.87
N ASP A 203 -7.87 -1.27 2.81
CA ASP A 203 -8.57 -1.97 3.89
C ASP A 203 -9.55 -1.08 4.65
N LYS A 204 -10.44 -0.41 3.92
CA LYS A 204 -11.55 0.35 4.52
C LYS A 204 -12.43 -0.51 5.43
N ASP A 205 -12.36 -1.84 5.27
CA ASP A 205 -13.00 -2.84 6.11
C ASP A 205 -11.95 -3.47 7.04
N ASP A 206 -11.62 -2.78 8.13
CA ASP A 206 -10.55 -3.16 9.05
C ASP A 206 -11.00 -4.30 9.98
N ILE A 207 -11.02 -5.53 9.43
CA ILE A 207 -11.54 -6.74 10.12
C ILE A 207 -10.73 -7.03 11.39
N VAL A 208 -9.41 -6.81 11.38
CA VAL A 208 -8.55 -7.02 12.54
C VAL A 208 -8.96 -6.10 13.69
N MET A 209 -9.24 -4.82 13.39
CA MET A 209 -9.76 -3.87 14.38
C MET A 209 -11.15 -4.28 14.91
N ALA A 210 -12.01 -4.87 14.08
CA ALA A 210 -13.32 -5.36 14.52
C ALA A 210 -13.20 -6.48 15.56
N PHE A 211 -12.20 -7.38 15.43
CA PHE A 211 -11.98 -8.46 16.40
C PHE A 211 -11.29 -7.98 17.69
N HIS A 212 -10.37 -7.02 17.59
CA HIS A 212 -9.75 -6.39 18.77
C HIS A 212 -10.75 -5.53 19.56
N GLY A 213 -11.66 -4.84 18.87
CA GLY A 213 -12.71 -4.05 19.49
C GLY A 213 -13.76 -4.88 20.21
N ARG A 214 -14.01 -6.12 19.77
CA ARG A 214 -15.00 -7.02 20.40
C ARG A 214 -14.52 -7.68 21.68
N SER A 215 -13.21 -7.71 21.93
CA SER A 215 -12.61 -8.33 23.12
C SER A 215 -12.59 -7.43 24.36
N LYS A 216 -13.15 -6.21 24.28
CA LYS A 216 -13.41 -5.34 25.44
C LYS A 216 -14.91 -5.08 25.55
N SER A 217 -15.67 -6.07 25.98
CA SER A 217 -17.01 -5.83 26.50
C SER A 217 -16.88 -4.97 27.75
N VAL A 218 -17.14 -3.68 27.59
CA VAL A 218 -17.41 -2.73 28.67
C VAL A 218 -18.65 -3.24 29.43
N PRO A 219 -18.66 -3.25 30.78
CA PRO A 219 -19.87 -3.63 31.52
C PRO A 219 -20.99 -2.66 31.20
N ASN A 220 -22.10 -3.20 30.70
CA ASN A 220 -23.35 -2.52 30.49
C ASN A 220 -23.91 -2.06 31.86
N MET A 221 -23.72 -0.79 32.20
CA MET A 221 -24.45 -0.15 33.30
C MET A 221 -25.71 0.50 32.72
N THR A 222 -26.78 -0.29 32.67
CA THR A 222 -28.15 0.20 32.54
C THR A 222 -28.56 0.86 33.85
N GLY A 223 -28.95 2.14 33.80
CA GLY A 223 -29.62 2.80 34.92
C GLY A 223 -29.86 4.29 34.69
N GLN A 224 -31.07 4.62 34.19
CA GLN A 224 -31.96 5.72 34.63
C GLN A 224 -31.40 7.17 34.61
N LEU A 225 -32.04 8.24 34.13
CA LEU A 225 -33.43 8.69 33.99
C LEU A 225 -33.36 9.98 33.11
N SER A 226 -34.22 10.17 32.10
CA SER A 226 -35.45 10.99 32.14
C SER A 226 -35.27 12.49 31.82
N GLY A 227 -36.20 13.02 31.00
CA GLY A 227 -36.50 14.46 30.86
C GLY A 227 -36.05 15.06 29.52
N MET A 228 -36.87 15.04 28.47
CA MET A 228 -37.96 15.98 28.14
C MET A 228 -37.50 17.32 27.52
N THR A 229 -38.19 17.64 26.42
CA THR A 229 -38.49 18.95 25.79
C THR A 229 -37.47 19.64 24.88
N ASP A 230 -37.69 19.48 23.57
CA ASP A 230 -37.80 20.59 22.58
C ASP A 230 -38.95 21.56 23.01
N PRO A 231 -39.08 22.82 22.53
CA PRO A 231 -38.60 23.35 21.24
C PRO A 231 -38.05 24.80 21.28
N SER A 232 -37.45 25.29 20.19
CA SER A 232 -37.85 26.56 19.53
C SER A 232 -36.88 27.01 18.43
N ASN A 233 -37.45 27.09 17.22
CA ASN A 233 -37.08 27.97 16.11
C ASN A 233 -36.98 29.43 16.59
N ASP A 234 -35.96 30.18 16.16
CA ASP A 234 -36.07 31.30 15.21
C ASP A 234 -34.90 32.31 15.27
N ILE A 235 -34.57 32.89 14.11
CA ILE A 235 -33.92 34.21 13.86
C ILE A 235 -32.38 34.35 14.01
N ASN A 236 -31.69 34.34 12.85
CA ASN A 236 -30.95 35.47 12.22
C ASN A 236 -29.90 34.93 11.23
N ARG A 237 -29.41 35.58 10.18
CA ARG A 237 -29.83 36.64 9.24
C ARG A 237 -28.54 37.04 8.49
N ARG A 238 -28.56 36.93 7.15
CA ARG A 238 -27.76 37.65 6.14
C ARG A 238 -26.22 37.46 6.10
N GLY A 239 -25.78 37.02 4.93
CA GLY A 239 -24.47 37.29 4.34
C GLY A 239 -24.52 36.89 2.87
N VAL A 240 -24.76 37.87 1.99
CA VAL A 240 -24.77 37.74 0.53
C VAL A 240 -23.37 38.05 0.04
N GLU A 241 -22.73 37.14 -0.70
CA GLU A 241 -21.64 37.51 -1.61
C GLU A 241 -21.80 36.77 -2.94
N GLU A 242 -21.81 37.58 -4.00
CA GLU A 242 -22.02 37.25 -5.39
C GLU A 242 -20.81 36.50 -5.97
N ALA A 243 -21.09 35.46 -6.77
CA ALA A 243 -20.10 34.83 -7.64
C ALA A 243 -20.18 35.44 -9.06
N PRO A 244 -19.06 35.85 -9.68
CA PRO A 244 -19.06 36.31 -11.05
C PRO A 244 -19.21 35.13 -12.02
N ARG A 245 -20.09 35.30 -13.00
CA ARG A 245 -20.28 34.39 -14.15
C ARG A 245 -19.09 34.54 -15.09
N GLU A 246 -18.36 33.46 -15.34
CA GLU A 246 -17.40 33.38 -16.43
C GLU A 246 -18.13 33.19 -17.76
N ASP A 247 -17.77 34.07 -18.69
CA ASP A 247 -18.30 34.23 -20.03
C ASP A 247 -17.63 33.18 -20.95
N HIS A 248 -18.41 32.20 -21.42
CA HIS A 248 -17.93 31.21 -22.38
C HIS A 248 -18.03 31.78 -23.80
N GLY A 249 -16.89 32.26 -24.31
CA GLY A 249 -16.73 32.62 -25.72
C GLY A 249 -16.96 31.44 -26.67
N PRO A 250 -17.35 31.71 -27.92
CA PRO A 250 -17.75 30.68 -28.89
C PRO A 250 -16.55 29.86 -29.42
N PRO A 251 -16.77 28.58 -29.77
CA PRO A 251 -15.72 27.68 -30.23
C PRO A 251 -15.20 28.04 -31.65
N PRO A 252 -13.91 27.82 -31.93
CA PRO A 252 -13.31 28.15 -33.22
C PRO A 252 -13.79 27.22 -34.35
N GLY A 253 -14.08 27.83 -35.49
CA GLY A 253 -14.61 27.20 -36.69
C GLY A 253 -13.61 26.33 -37.46
N TYR A 254 -14.17 25.34 -38.15
CA TYR A 254 -13.51 24.51 -39.14
C TYR A 254 -13.14 25.34 -40.38
N LEU A 255 -11.88 25.25 -40.81
CA LEU A 255 -11.46 25.68 -42.14
C LEU A 255 -11.61 24.52 -43.14
N PRO A 256 -12.04 24.78 -44.38
CA PRO A 256 -12.13 23.77 -45.43
C PRO A 256 -10.75 23.46 -46.04
N SER A 257 -10.53 22.18 -46.36
CA SER A 257 -9.40 21.72 -47.16
C SER A 257 -9.60 22.09 -48.64
N THR A 258 -8.53 22.61 -49.25
CA THR A 258 -8.32 22.65 -50.71
C THR A 258 -7.30 21.58 -51.08
#